data_AF-A0A9N8QNX7-F1
#
_entry.id   AF-A0A9N8QNX7-F1
#
_cell.length_a   1.000
_cell.length_b   1.000
_cell.length_c   1.000
_cell.angle_alpha   90.00
_cell.angle_beta   90.00
_cell.angle_gamma   90.00
#
_symmetry.space_group_name_H-M   'P 1'
#
loop_
_entity.id
_entity.type
_entity.pdbx_description
1 polymer ?
#
loop_
_entity_poly.entity_id
_entity_poly.type
_entity_poly.pdbx_seq_one_letter_code
_entity_poly.pdbx_strand_id
1 'polypeptide(L)' 'MAKGRLIFQVPVILFVDETSGTTTKRWNEHVAVYMSNAGLERKDMDSPSNIKLLSVSTNVGAEDLLSVFADELV' A
#
# COMPACT_ATOMS: atom_id res chain seq x y z
N MET A 1 0.36 0.79 26.85
CA MET A 1 -0.34 -0.36 27.48
C MET A 1 -1.83 -0.06 27.46
N ALA A 2 -2.64 -0.86 26.77
CA ALA A 2 -4.11 -0.74 26.81
C ALA A 2 -4.68 -2.04 27.37
N LYS A 3 -5.48 -1.96 28.44
CA LYS A 3 -6.07 -3.14 29.12
C LYS A 3 -5.04 -4.23 29.47
N GLY A 4 -3.85 -3.84 29.92
CA GLY A 4 -2.76 -4.78 30.26
C GLY A 4 -2.04 -5.42 29.06
N ARG A 5 -2.35 -5.01 27.82
CA ARG A 5 -1.65 -5.47 26.61
C ARG A 5 -0.60 -4.45 26.17
N LEU A 6 0.54 -4.98 25.71
CA LEU A 6 1.53 -4.20 24.99
C LEU A 6 0.91 -3.64 23.71
N ILE A 7 1.16 -2.37 23.45
CA ILE A 7 0.77 -1.70 22.21
C ILE A 7 2.05 -1.47 21.44
N PHE A 8 2.09 -1.93 20.20
CA PHE A 8 3.20 -1.67 19.29
C PHE A 8 2.76 -0.59 18.30
N GLN A 9 3.59 0.45 18.16
CA GLN A 9 3.44 1.39 17.05
C GLN A 9 4.30 0.86 15.90
N VAL A 10 3.64 0.46 14.82
CA VAL A 10 4.32 -0.03 13.61
C VAL A 10 4.15 1.03 12.53
N PRO A 11 5.22 1.72 12.12
CA PRO A 11 5.13 2.69 11.05
C PRO A 11 4.96 1.93 9.72
N VAL A 12 4.03 2.39 8.88
CA VAL A 12 3.74 1.79 7.58
C VAL A 12 3.83 2.85 6.49
N ILE A 13 4.26 2.44 5.29
CA ILE A 13 4.20 3.26 4.08
C ILE A 13 3.18 2.62 3.17
N LEU A 14 2.19 3.42 2.76
CA LEU A 14 1.27 3.12 1.68
C LEU A 14 1.78 3.79 0.41
N PHE A 15 1.78 3.06 -0.70
CA PHE A 15 2.18 3.60 -1.99
C PHE A 15 1.39 2.96 -3.11
N VAL A 16 1.34 3.66 -4.24
CA VAL A 16 0.58 3.25 -5.42
C VAL A 16 1.53 3.06 -6.59
N ASP A 17 1.25 2.04 -7.39
CA ASP A 17 1.88 1.83 -8.68
C ASP A 17 0.84 1.67 -9.79
N GLU A 18 1.18 2.14 -10.99
CA GLU A 18 0.38 1.95 -12.19
C GLU A 18 0.90 0.73 -12.95
N THR A 19 0.12 -0.35 -12.95
CA THR A 19 0.55 -1.65 -13.50
C THR A 19 0.07 -1.91 -14.93
N SER A 20 -0.40 -0.87 -15.64
CA SER A 20 -0.87 -0.95 -17.03
C SER A 20 0.28 -1.28 -17.98
N GLY A 21 0.55 -2.56 -18.21
CA GLY A 21 1.68 -3.03 -19.03
C GLY A 21 1.63 -2.73 -20.54
N THR A 22 0.89 -1.72 -21.03
CA THR A 22 0.92 -1.37 -22.48
C THR A 22 0.44 0.06 -22.75
N THR A 23 1.18 0.81 -23.57
CA THR A 23 0.85 2.16 -24.07
C THR A 23 -0.50 2.27 -24.79
N THR A 24 -1.07 1.15 -25.24
CA THR A 24 -2.40 1.07 -25.87
C THR A 24 -3.56 1.01 -24.86
N LYS A 25 -3.28 0.77 -23.57
CA LYS A 25 -4.27 0.78 -22.48
C LYS A 25 -4.24 2.08 -21.66
N ARG A 26 -3.93 3.21 -22.32
CA ARG A 26 -3.87 4.55 -21.72
C ARG A 26 -5.18 5.03 -21.05
N TRP A 27 -6.26 4.26 -21.18
CA TRP A 27 -7.59 4.55 -20.66
C TRP A 27 -8.11 3.47 -19.71
N ASN A 28 -7.29 2.46 -19.40
CA ASN A 28 -7.63 1.39 -18.46
C ASN A 28 -6.47 1.21 -17.49
N GLU A 29 -6.28 2.25 -16.67
CA GLU A 29 -5.21 2.32 -15.68
C GLU A 29 -5.48 1.29 -14.59
N HIS A 30 -4.53 0.36 -14.40
CA HIS A 30 -4.59 -0.60 -13.30
C HIS A 30 -3.83 -0.02 -12.11
N VAL A 31 -4.58 0.57 -11.19
CA VAL A 31 -4.04 1.19 -9.98
C VAL A 31 -3.88 0.10 -8.91
N ALA A 32 -2.64 -0.14 -8.50
CA ALA A 32 -2.30 -1.10 -7.46
C ALA A 32 -1.83 -0.37 -6.20
N VAL A 33 -2.38 -0.72 -5.04
CA VAL A 33 -1.99 -0.18 -3.73
C VAL A 33 -1.16 -1.20 -2.99
N TYR A 34 -0.03 -0.75 -2.45
CA TYR A 34 0.91 -1.56 -1.69
C TYR A 34 1.16 -0.99 -0.30
N MET A 35 1.65 -1.84 0.58
CA MET A 35 2.06 -1.50 1.94
C MET A 35 3.39 -2.15 2.30
N SER A 36 4.26 -1.40 2.97
CA SER A 36 5.50 -1.89 3.57
C SER A 36 5.66 -1.39 5.00
N ASN A 37 6.36 -2.18 5.83
CA ASN A 37 6.78 -1.76 7.16
C ASN A 37 7.93 -0.75 7.06
N ALA A 38 7.68 0.48 7.49
CA ALA A 38 8.62 1.59 7.41
C ALA A 38 9.72 1.56 8.49
N GLY A 39 9.63 0.62 9.43
CA GLY A 39 10.66 0.40 10.45
C GLY A 39 11.81 -0.49 9.97
N LEU A 40 11.72 -1.03 8.75
CA LEU A 40 12.78 -1.86 8.16
C LEU A 40 13.89 -0.99 7.54
N GLU A 41 15.10 -1.54 7.46
CA GLU A 41 16.16 -0.92 6.67
C GLU A 41 15.76 -0.87 5.19
N ARG A 42 16.27 0.12 4.45
CA ARG A 42 15.88 0.36 3.05
C ARG A 42 16.02 -0.89 2.17
N LYS A 43 17.12 -1.64 2.35
CA LYS A 43 17.38 -2.88 1.60
C LYS A 43 16.30 -3.94 1.84
N ASP A 44 15.81 -4.05 3.08
CA ASP A 44 14.80 -5.03 3.44
C ASP A 44 13.41 -4.54 3.07
N MET A 45 13.14 -3.24 3.20
CA MET A 45 11.86 -2.63 2.80
C MET A 45 11.60 -2.79 1.29
N ASP A 46 12.66 -2.66 0.47
CA ASP A 46 12.58 -2.84 -0.99
C ASP A 46 12.54 -4.33 -1.40
N SER A 47 12.66 -5.27 -0.45
CA SER A 47 12.51 -6.69 -0.74
C SER A 47 11.07 -7.02 -1.12
N PRO A 48 10.83 -7.78 -2.21
CA PRO A 48 9.47 -8.21 -2.59
C PRO A 48 8.75 -8.98 -1.49
N SER A 49 9.48 -9.63 -0.58
CA SER A 49 8.88 -10.32 0.57
C SER A 49 8.22 -9.38 1.57
N ASN A 50 8.65 -8.11 1.62
CA ASN A 50 8.22 -7.11 2.59
C ASN A 50 7.25 -6.08 2.00
N ILE A 51 7.06 -6.11 0.68
CA ILE A 51 6.03 -5.35 -0.04
C ILE A 51 4.76 -6.19 -0.12
N LYS A 52 3.64 -5.66 0.38
CA LYS A 52 2.34 -6.35 0.38
C LYS A 52 1.40 -5.65 -0.57
N LEU A 53 0.84 -6.39 -1.52
CA LEU A 53 -0.25 -5.91 -2.36
C LEU A 53 -1.54 -5.90 -1.54
N LEU A 54 -2.20 -4.74 -1.43
CA LEU A 54 -3.46 -4.58 -0.72
C LEU A 54 -4.65 -4.68 -1.66
N SER A 55 -4.60 -3.98 -2.79
CA SER A 55 -5.71 -3.95 -3.75
C SER A 55 -5.24 -3.56 -5.15
N VAL A 56 -6.03 -3.95 -6.15
CA VAL A 56 -5.89 -3.51 -7.55
C VAL A 56 -7.26 -3.12 -8.06
N SER A 57 -7.40 -1.94 -8.63
CA SER A 57 -8.64 -1.48 -9.25
C SER A 57 -8.36 -0.84 -10.61
N THR A 58 -9.34 -0.96 -11.50
CA THR A 58 -9.40 -0.24 -12.79
C THR A 58 -10.45 0.86 -12.80
N ASN A 59 -11.28 0.91 -11.76
CA ASN A 59 -12.49 1.73 -11.74
C ASN A 59 -12.43 2.83 -10.68
N VAL A 60 -11.43 2.78 -9.79
CA VAL A 60 -11.29 3.67 -8.64
C VAL A 60 -9.88 4.25 -8.70
N GLY A 61 -9.78 5.57 -8.48
CA GLY A 61 -8.51 6.27 -8.51
C GLY A 61 -7.59 5.88 -7.35
N ALA A 62 -6.30 6.18 -7.52
CA ALA A 62 -5.27 5.96 -6.50
C ALA A 62 -5.57 6.63 -5.17
N GLU A 63 -6.04 7.88 -5.22
CA GLU A 63 -6.33 8.69 -4.03
C GLU A 63 -7.48 8.09 -3.22
N ASP A 64 -8.60 7.75 -3.87
CA ASP A 64 -9.76 7.16 -3.20
C ASP A 64 -9.43 5.80 -2.58
N LEU A 65 -8.61 4.98 -3.26
CA LEU A 65 -8.16 3.71 -2.70
C LEU A 65 -7.25 3.93 -1.50
N LEU A 66 -6.28 4.85 -1.60
CA LEU A 66 -5.37 5.18 -0.50
C LEU A 66 -6.11 5.73 0.71
N SER A 67 -7.11 6.59 0.53
CA SER A 67 -7.87 7.17 1.63
C SER A 67 -8.64 6.11 2.40
N VAL A 68 -9.26 5.15 1.71
CA VAL A 68 -9.94 4.02 2.36
C VAL A 68 -8.96 3.22 3.22
N PHE A 69 -7.77 2.90 2.71
CA PHE A 69 -6.77 2.16 3.50
C PHE A 69 -6.20 2.99 4.64
N ALA A 70 -6.02 4.29 4.47
CA ALA A 70 -5.56 5.18 5.53
C ALA A 70 -6.59 5.25 6.67
N ASP A 71 -7.88 5.35 6.33
CA ASP A 71 -8.97 5.37 7.32
C ASP A 71 -9.10 4.04 8.07
N GLU A 72 -8.86 2.89 7.41
CA GLU A 72 -8.90 1.58 8.07
C GLU A 72 -7.73 1.32 9.03
N LEU A 73 -6.63 2.05 8.90
CA LEU A 73 -5.42 1.87 9.71
C LEU A 73 -5.39 2.72 11.00
N VAL A 74 -6.33 3.64 11.17
CA VAL A 74 -6.41 4.59 12.31
C VAL A 74 -7.52 4.21 13.28
#